data_AF-A0A5J4KN51-F1
#
_entry.id   AF-A0A5J4KN51-F1
#
_cell.length_a   1.000
_cell.length_b   1.000
_cell.length_c   1.000
_cell.angle_alpha   90.00
_cell.angle_beta   90.00
_cell.angle_gamma   90.00
#
_symmetry.space_group_name_H-M   'P 1'
#
loop_
_entity.id
_entity.type
_entity.pdbx_description
1 polymer ?
#
loop_
_entity_poly.entity_id
_entity_poly.type
_entity_poly.pdbx_seq_one_letter_code
_entity_poly.pdbx_strand_id
1 'polypeptide(L)'
;MALGGSCDVEVYGGCPPCVNDETMTELVHAAAVASVGESAVDTGDEIPTTGADDMAYFLNAVPGCYFIVGAQNQEKGARYPHHHPRFNIDEDALPIGVEVLVRSALSFFDHEK
;
A
#
# COMPACT_ATOMS: atom_id res chain seq x y z
N MET A 1 28.84 38.62 6.10
CA MET A 1 27.99 38.98 7.25
C MET A 1 26.72 38.16 7.15
N ALA A 2 26.52 37.20 8.06
CA ALA A 2 25.24 36.50 8.22
C ALA A 2 24.26 37.43 8.96
N LEU A 3 22.97 37.35 8.66
CA LEU A 3 21.91 38.34 9.01
C LEU A 3 21.60 38.51 10.52
N GLY A 4 22.43 38.01 11.45
CA GLY A 4 22.36 38.33 12.88
C GLY A 4 21.07 37.92 13.63
N GLY A 5 20.17 37.15 13.01
CA GLY A 5 18.93 36.69 13.61
C GLY A 5 19.05 35.31 14.26
N SER A 6 18.16 35.05 15.24
CA SER A 6 17.92 33.73 15.84
C SER A 6 16.46 33.32 15.64
N CYS A 7 16.20 32.02 15.57
CA CYS A 7 14.86 31.44 15.56
C CYS A 7 14.81 30.18 16.41
N ASP A 8 13.66 29.92 17.02
CA ASP A 8 13.34 28.65 17.66
C ASP A 8 12.56 27.78 16.67
N VAL A 9 12.93 26.50 16.57
CA VAL A 9 12.26 25.52 15.70
C VAL A 9 11.79 24.35 16.56
N GLU A 10 10.49 24.07 16.50
CA GLU A 10 9.90 22.87 17.09
C GLU A 10 9.59 21.87 15.98
N VAL A 11 10.10 20.65 16.12
CA VAL A 11 9.86 19.56 15.18
C VAL A 11 8.97 18.54 15.86
N TYR A 12 7.82 18.29 15.26
CA TYR A 12 6.87 17.27 15.69
C TYR A 12 6.98 16.05 14.79
N GLY A 13 7.02 14.85 15.37
CA GLY A 13 7.01 13.60 14.62
C GLY A 13 5.69 13.41 13.88
N GLY A 14 5.78 12.92 12.63
CA GLY A 14 4.63 12.49 11.84
C GLY A 14 4.49 10.97 11.84
N CYS A 15 3.58 10.47 11.01
CA CYS A 15 3.51 9.04 10.72
C CYS A 15 4.81 8.57 10.04
N PRO A 16 5.42 7.46 10.48
CA PRO A 16 6.55 6.87 9.78
C PRO A 16 6.14 6.39 8.37
N PRO A 17 7.10 6.10 7.48
CA PRO A 17 6.79 5.51 6.18
C PRO A 17 6.28 4.07 6.33
N CYS A 18 5.36 3.66 5.47
CA CYS A 18 5.02 2.23 5.31
C CYS A 18 6.18 1.53 4.59
N VAL A 19 6.95 0.75 5.34
CA VAL A 19 8.05 -0.06 4.79
C VAL A 19 7.60 -1.52 4.80
N ASN A 20 7.48 -2.12 3.63
CA ASN A 20 7.14 -3.52 3.52
C ASN A 20 8.37 -4.40 3.76
N ASP A 21 8.19 -5.50 4.49
CA ASP A 21 9.19 -6.55 4.63
C ASP A 21 9.34 -7.32 3.31
N GLU A 22 10.58 -7.64 2.93
CA GLU A 22 10.88 -8.31 1.66
C GLU A 22 10.22 -9.69 1.57
N THR A 23 10.30 -10.50 2.64
CA THR A 23 9.74 -11.87 2.64
C THR A 23 8.22 -11.85 2.59
N MET A 24 7.59 -10.96 3.35
CA MET A 24 6.13 -10.79 3.30
C MET A 24 5.67 -10.24 1.95
N THR A 25 6.46 -9.37 1.33
CA THR A 25 6.16 -8.84 -0.01
C THR A 25 6.23 -9.93 -1.07
N GLU A 26 7.23 -10.81 -1.04
CA GLU A 26 7.31 -11.95 -1.97
C GLU A 26 6.11 -12.89 -1.84
N LEU A 27 5.67 -13.16 -0.60
CA LEU A 27 4.50 -13.98 -0.33
C LEU A 27 3.22 -13.37 -0.90
N VAL A 28 2.99 -12.07 -0.65
CA VAL A 28 1.83 -11.34 -1.19
C VAL A 28 1.92 -11.23 -2.71
N HIS A 29 3.11 -11.01 -3.26
CA HIS A 29 3.34 -10.97 -4.71
C HIS A 29 2.94 -12.30 -5.36
N ALA A 30 3.38 -13.44 -4.84
CA ALA A 30 3.00 -14.75 -5.35
C ALA A 30 1.48 -14.98 -5.28
N ALA A 31 0.82 -14.54 -4.20
CA ALA A 31 -0.62 -14.59 -4.07
C ALA A 31 -1.34 -13.69 -5.10
N ALA A 32 -0.83 -12.49 -5.35
CA ALA A 32 -1.34 -11.55 -6.34
C ALA A 32 -1.22 -12.12 -7.76
N VAL A 33 -0.04 -12.62 -8.14
CA VAL A 33 0.19 -13.27 -9.44
C VAL A 33 -0.75 -14.46 -9.63
N ALA A 34 -0.98 -15.26 -8.60
CA ALA A 34 -1.90 -16.39 -8.67
C ALA A 34 -3.38 -15.99 -8.76
N SER A 35 -3.72 -14.74 -8.43
CA SER A 35 -5.08 -14.19 -8.46
C SER A 35 -5.39 -13.49 -9.79
N VAL A 36 -4.47 -12.64 -10.26
CA VAL A 36 -4.71 -11.75 -11.41
C VAL A 36 -3.75 -11.97 -12.60
N GLY A 37 -2.75 -12.83 -12.43
CA GLY A 37 -1.68 -13.06 -13.41
C GLY A 37 -0.57 -11.99 -13.33
N GLU A 38 0.63 -12.40 -13.74
CA GLU A 38 1.86 -11.56 -13.66
C GLU A 38 1.68 -10.18 -14.28
N SER A 39 1.06 -10.11 -15.47
CA SER A 39 0.91 -8.85 -16.21
C SER A 39 -0.01 -7.82 -15.53
N ALA A 40 -0.75 -8.23 -14.51
CA ALA A 40 -1.65 -7.37 -13.75
C ALA A 40 -1.09 -7.00 -12.37
N VAL A 41 0.13 -7.43 -12.04
CA VAL A 41 0.84 -7.05 -10.82
C VAL A 41 1.93 -6.06 -11.18
N ASP A 42 1.91 -4.91 -10.52
CA ASP A 42 2.94 -3.89 -10.65
C ASP A 42 3.83 -3.90 -9.40
N THR A 43 5.14 -3.92 -9.60
CA THR A 43 6.17 -3.87 -8.54
C THR A 43 7.16 -2.73 -8.77
N GLY A 44 6.84 -1.79 -9.67
CA GLY A 44 7.72 -0.73 -10.10
C GLY A 44 7.86 0.44 -9.12
N ASP A 45 8.83 1.30 -9.40
CA ASP A 45 9.18 2.49 -8.61
C ASP A 45 8.11 3.59 -8.61
N GLU A 46 7.02 3.43 -9.37
CA GLU A 46 5.90 4.39 -9.43
C GLU A 46 4.82 4.14 -8.37
N ILE A 47 4.88 3.01 -7.65
CA ILE A 47 3.95 2.66 -6.57
C ILE A 47 4.14 3.46 -5.27
N PRO A 48 5.36 3.84 -4.84
CA PRO A 48 5.54 4.70 -3.69
C PRO A 48 4.73 6.00 -3.82
N THR A 49 3.77 6.19 -2.92
CA THR A 49 2.95 7.41 -2.88
C THR A 49 3.49 8.38 -1.83
N THR A 50 3.14 9.67 -1.98
CA THR A 50 3.38 10.67 -0.93
C THR A 50 2.32 10.64 0.18
N GLY A 51 1.37 9.69 0.12
CA GLY A 51 0.38 9.47 1.15
C GLY A 51 0.99 8.90 2.43
N ALA A 52 0.45 9.29 3.57
CA ALA A 52 0.79 8.72 4.87
C ALA A 52 -0.35 7.84 5.37
N ASP A 53 -0.02 6.71 6.00
CA ASP A 53 -0.98 5.74 6.50
C ASP A 53 -0.49 5.18 7.84
N ASP A 54 -1.37 5.10 8.84
CA ASP A 54 -1.01 4.64 10.18
C ASP A 54 -0.72 3.13 10.24
N MET A 55 -0.96 2.40 9.13
CA MET A 55 -0.41 1.06 8.89
C MET A 55 1.10 0.99 9.10
N ALA A 56 1.83 2.09 8.90
CA ALA A 56 3.27 2.17 9.15
C ALA A 56 3.66 1.80 10.60
N TYR A 57 2.79 2.05 11.59
CA TYR A 57 3.07 1.66 12.98
C TYR A 57 3.02 0.15 13.16
N PHE A 58 2.15 -0.56 12.44
CA PHE A 58 2.08 -2.02 12.47
C PHE A 58 3.28 -2.64 11.76
N LEU A 59 3.64 -2.13 10.59
CA LEU A 59 4.79 -2.60 9.81
C LEU A 59 6.14 -2.38 10.52
N ASN A 60 6.24 -1.35 11.37
CA ASN A 60 7.41 -1.16 12.23
C ASN A 60 7.47 -2.12 13.42
N ALA A 61 6.34 -2.72 13.81
CA ALA A 61 6.27 -3.62 14.97
C ALA A 61 6.50 -5.09 14.58
N VAL A 62 6.02 -5.51 13.41
CA VAL A 62 6.14 -6.88 12.90
C VAL A 62 6.34 -6.89 11.38
N PRO A 63 7.03 -7.90 10.82
CA PRO A 63 7.13 -8.07 9.37
C PRO A 63 5.73 -8.12 8.74
N GLY A 64 5.52 -7.31 7.71
CA GLY A 64 4.23 -7.23 7.02
C GLY A 64 4.37 -6.64 5.63
N CYS A 65 3.30 -6.72 4.86
CA CYS A 65 3.21 -6.13 3.53
C CYS A 65 1.88 -5.37 3.40
N TYR A 66 1.97 -4.09 3.07
CA TYR A 66 0.86 -3.23 2.70
C TYR A 66 0.87 -3.04 1.18
N PHE A 67 -0.19 -3.51 0.53
CA PHE A 67 -0.32 -3.51 -0.93
C PHE A 67 -1.58 -2.76 -1.35
N ILE A 68 -1.57 -2.26 -2.58
CA ILE A 68 -2.66 -1.46 -3.17
C ILE A 68 -3.42 -2.33 -4.16
N VAL A 69 -4.76 -2.23 -4.15
CA VAL A 69 -5.62 -2.86 -5.14
C VAL A 69 -6.07 -1.79 -6.14
N GLY A 70 -5.72 -1.96 -7.41
CA GLY A 70 -6.12 -1.04 -8.47
C GLY A 70 -7.64 -1.04 -8.66
N ALA A 71 -8.28 0.10 -8.38
CA ALA A 71 -9.74 0.25 -8.49
C ALA A 71 -10.17 1.41 -9.42
N GLN A 72 -9.25 1.91 -10.24
CA GLN A 72 -9.55 2.96 -11.22
C GLN A 72 -10.27 2.39 -12.44
N ASN A 73 -11.40 2.99 -12.82
CA ASN A 73 -12.14 2.66 -14.04
C ASN A 73 -12.82 3.91 -14.61
N GLN A 74 -12.40 4.35 -15.81
CA GLN A 74 -12.98 5.54 -16.45
C GLN A 74 -14.43 5.36 -16.88
N GLU A 75 -14.79 4.16 -17.35
CA GLU A 75 -16.12 3.84 -17.84
C GLU A 75 -17.16 3.84 -16.71
N LYS A 76 -16.74 3.45 -15.51
CA LYS A 76 -17.56 3.49 -14.28
C LYS A 76 -17.43 4.80 -13.49
N GLY A 77 -16.72 5.79 -14.01
CA GLY A 77 -16.51 7.09 -13.34
C GLY A 77 -15.59 7.05 -12.10
N ALA A 78 -14.96 5.90 -11.83
CA ALA A 78 -13.97 5.70 -10.76
C ALA A 78 -12.59 6.20 -11.21
N ARG A 79 -12.43 7.52 -11.33
CA ARG A 79 -11.19 8.15 -11.84
C ARG A 79 -10.67 9.30 -10.97
N TYR A 80 -11.40 9.65 -9.92
CA TYR A 80 -11.05 10.74 -9.04
C TYR A 80 -10.22 10.19 -7.87
N PRO A 81 -9.16 10.90 -7.44
CA PRO A 81 -8.27 10.42 -6.40
C PRO A 81 -8.97 10.36 -5.04
N HIS A 82 -8.32 9.68 -4.09
CA HIS A 82 -8.70 9.75 -2.68
C HIS A 82 -8.89 11.20 -2.22
N HIS A 83 -9.82 11.43 -1.28
CA HIS A 83 -10.21 12.74 -0.74
C HIS A 83 -10.91 13.71 -1.72
N HIS A 84 -11.17 13.32 -2.98
CA HIS A 84 -11.96 14.14 -3.89
C HIS A 84 -13.48 13.96 -3.63
N PRO A 85 -14.34 15.00 -3.69
CA PRO A 85 -15.80 14.89 -3.47
C PRO A 85 -16.58 14.07 -4.52
N ARG A 86 -15.88 13.61 -5.56
CA ARG A 86 -16.39 12.69 -6.60
C ARG A 86 -15.66 11.35 -6.58
N PHE A 87 -14.92 11.08 -5.51
CA PHE A 87 -14.22 9.82 -5.33
C PHE A 87 -15.21 8.67 -5.49
N ASN A 88 -14.79 7.68 -6.26
CA ASN A 88 -15.50 6.44 -6.49
C ASN A 88 -14.48 5.36 -6.83
N ILE A 89 -14.88 4.10 -6.67
CA ILE A 89 -14.06 2.93 -6.99
C ILE A 89 -14.80 2.01 -7.96
N ASP A 90 -14.06 1.20 -8.70
CA ASP A 90 -14.62 0.02 -9.36
C ASP A 90 -14.77 -1.11 -8.33
N GLU A 91 -16.01 -1.45 -7.97
CA GLU A 91 -16.30 -2.52 -7.01
C GLU A 91 -15.90 -3.92 -7.53
N ASP A 92 -15.66 -4.09 -8.83
CA ASP A 92 -15.11 -5.35 -9.37
C ASP A 92 -13.68 -5.62 -8.87
N ALA A 93 -13.01 -4.60 -8.29
CA ALA A 93 -11.73 -4.75 -7.62
C ALA A 93 -11.84 -5.37 -6.21
N LEU A 94 -13.02 -5.35 -5.58
CA LEU A 94 -13.18 -5.87 -4.21
C LEU A 94 -12.89 -7.38 -4.12
N PRO A 95 -13.39 -8.25 -5.02
CA PRO A 95 -13.04 -9.67 -5.01
C PRO A 95 -11.55 -9.91 -5.18
N ILE A 96 -10.84 -9.08 -5.97
CA ILE A 96 -9.39 -9.19 -6.16
C ILE A 96 -8.67 -8.99 -4.83
N GLY A 97 -8.98 -7.89 -4.11
CA GLY A 97 -8.37 -7.62 -2.81
C GLY A 97 -8.61 -8.74 -1.79
N VAL A 98 -9.83 -9.28 -1.75
CA VAL A 98 -10.18 -10.41 -0.88
C VAL A 98 -9.38 -11.66 -1.26
N GLU A 99 -9.32 -11.99 -2.54
CA GLU A 99 -8.62 -13.18 -3.03
C GLU A 99 -7.12 -13.13 -2.70
N VAL A 100 -6.46 -12.00 -2.97
CA VAL A 100 -5.03 -11.82 -2.67
C VAL A 100 -4.77 -11.95 -1.16
N LEU A 101 -5.60 -11.32 -0.32
CA LEU A 101 -5.44 -11.38 1.13
C LEU A 101 -5.65 -12.82 1.67
N VAL A 102 -6.69 -13.51 1.21
CA VAL A 102 -7.01 -14.88 1.65
C VAL A 102 -5.91 -15.85 1.21
N ARG A 103 -5.46 -15.77 -0.06
CA ARG A 103 -4.36 -16.61 -0.56
C ARG A 103 -3.07 -16.35 0.21
N SER A 104 -2.76 -15.09 0.52
CA SER A 104 -1.60 -14.73 1.32
C SER A 104 -1.67 -15.36 2.71
N ALA A 105 -2.80 -15.24 3.41
CA ALA A 105 -2.98 -15.83 4.73
C ALA A 105 -2.84 -17.37 4.72
N LEU A 106 -3.44 -18.04 3.74
CA LEU A 106 -3.33 -19.50 3.60
C LEU A 106 -1.89 -19.93 3.33
N SER A 107 -1.20 -19.27 2.40
CA SER A 107 0.20 -19.56 2.08
C SER A 107 1.11 -19.34 3.28
N PHE A 108 0.89 -18.28 4.06
CA PHE A 108 1.65 -18.00 5.28
C PHE A 108 1.57 -19.16 6.28
N PHE A 109 0.35 -19.63 6.60
CA PHE A 109 0.18 -20.72 7.57
C PHE A 109 0.52 -22.11 7.04
N ASP A 110 0.52 -22.32 5.73
CA ASP A 110 0.99 -23.59 5.15
C ASP A 110 2.52 -23.70 5.14
N HIS A 111 3.26 -22.58 5.21
CA HIS A 111 4.73 -22.55 5.29
C HIS A 111 5.26 -22.62 6.74
N GLU A 112 4.41 -22.45 7.75
CA GLU A 112 4.77 -22.61 9.17
C GLU A 112 4.69 -24.07 9.68
N LYS A 113 4.39 -25.04 8.80
CA LYS A 113 4.47 -26.48 9.11
C LYS A 113 5.82 -27.07 8.72
#